data_AF-A0A4R6M6N6-F1
#
_entry.id   AF-A0A4R6M6N6-F1
#
_cell.length_a   1.000
_cell.length_b   1.000
_cell.length_c   1.000
_cell.angle_alpha   90.00
_cell.angle_beta   90.00
_cell.angle_gamma   90.00
#
_symmetry.space_group_name_H-M   'P 1'
#
loop_
_entity.id
_entity.type
_entity.pdbx_description
1 polymer ?
#
loop_
_entity_poly.entity_id
_entity_poly.type
_entity_poly.pdbx_seq_one_letter_code
_entity_poly.pdbx_strand_id
1 'polypeptide(L)'
;MIENASTSSVVVSLQRTGFSLMLSILNEIHRLKNIPVAHDVAQTRLNKVLPFLSQQLNREYVSFFSRYNMQESLLFNGEFQLIVGGPKWVNPDYPDDIFVRKYFGIKDKGDFLLAVRYPKALFDYYPIMHSTKSPESWVSTYGERQRNWLTSYRNPIDVFNSAAHSINALTSEYISRFMTDVNEEAIRQEIGLSKLSDPKVCRGLIKYQIDYWNRYFTVAQFFKHYRWEDLILDPISTIQYIGSLINQEVSAQEAEDIWKPRDHKNLLSHHQHNFRINKGVVGDWKNSIIPQHIKLFEELGGGELFSRLGYDFPCVPERQNEYQKQIQHYWDSGKPYEIKDKNLAGFAFNKSNIDASEFSFTSFPERGRVSIERSDLEDEPILREFQTFAAEKNDLLCSMINKIQSLDSDAHLEQLLRTHYPENDVTAFLNVALGTHKNTFSRLENFLKNNPDINITLWGIGTDFDSWIERNPNTLHILSKANINLVDRRLKGQQKFNKTVLSPDDITSQKETIVIPMALSYETRQSIKQYCRHIKIKFLDISAV
;
A
#
# COMPACT_ATOMS: atom_id res chain seq x y z
N MET A 1 17.26 36.33 -5.90
CA MET A 1 16.90 35.51 -4.73
C MET A 1 16.05 34.36 -5.26
N ILE A 2 16.64 33.18 -5.44
CA ILE A 2 15.91 31.97 -5.84
C ILE A 2 15.44 31.35 -4.52
N GLU A 3 14.13 31.42 -4.26
CA GLU A 3 13.51 30.76 -3.12
C GLU A 3 13.82 29.26 -3.17
N ASN A 4 14.58 28.79 -2.19
CA ASN A 4 14.74 27.38 -1.85
C ASN A 4 13.42 26.83 -1.26
N ALA A 5 12.33 26.93 -2.00
CA ALA A 5 11.15 26.15 -1.71
C ALA A 5 11.50 24.69 -2.04
N SER A 6 11.63 23.86 -1.02
CA SER A 6 11.68 22.40 -1.16
C SER A 6 10.50 21.94 -2.02
N THR A 7 10.73 21.73 -3.32
CA THR A 7 9.70 21.25 -4.23
C THR A 7 9.42 19.80 -3.88
N SER A 8 8.25 19.53 -3.29
CA SER A 8 7.88 18.17 -2.91
C SER A 8 7.94 17.21 -4.11
N SER A 9 8.41 16.00 -3.86
CA SER A 9 8.45 14.93 -4.84
C SER A 9 7.05 14.39 -5.14
N VAL A 10 6.74 14.23 -6.43
CA VAL A 10 5.50 13.61 -6.91
C VAL A 10 5.87 12.45 -7.82
N VAL A 11 5.46 11.23 -7.49
CA VAL A 11 5.70 10.04 -8.29
C VAL A 11 4.43 9.61 -9.00
N VAL A 12 4.41 9.70 -10.34
CA VAL A 12 3.32 9.14 -11.14
C VAL A 12 3.89 8.10 -12.10
N SER A 13 3.55 6.83 -11.85
CA SER A 13 4.13 5.72 -12.61
C SER A 13 3.17 4.55 -12.74
N LEU A 14 3.18 3.87 -13.89
CA LEU A 14 2.37 2.67 -14.10
C LEU A 14 2.66 1.61 -13.03
N GLN A 15 1.68 0.80 -12.67
CA GLN A 15 1.93 -0.31 -11.75
C GLN A 15 2.94 -1.31 -12.35
N ARG A 16 3.72 -1.96 -11.48
CA ARG A 16 4.73 -2.99 -11.83
C ARG A 16 5.97 -2.49 -12.59
N THR A 17 6.15 -1.18 -12.77
CA THR A 17 7.36 -0.56 -13.34
C THR A 17 8.45 -0.23 -12.30
N GLY A 18 8.35 -0.76 -11.08
CA GLY A 18 9.20 -0.35 -9.96
C GLY A 18 8.62 0.74 -9.05
N PHE A 19 7.39 1.21 -9.31
CA PHE A 19 6.70 2.26 -8.53
C PHE A 19 6.87 2.18 -7.00
N SER A 20 6.50 1.06 -6.37
CA SER A 20 6.60 0.91 -4.91
C SER A 20 8.04 0.91 -4.41
N LEU A 21 8.98 0.40 -5.22
CA LEU A 21 10.40 0.37 -4.90
C LEU A 21 10.99 1.79 -4.96
N MET A 22 10.61 2.58 -5.98
CA MET A 22 10.95 4.00 -6.08
C MET A 22 10.48 4.78 -4.85
N LEU A 23 9.21 4.63 -4.47
CA LEU A 23 8.66 5.27 -3.27
C LEU A 23 9.43 4.88 -2.01
N SER A 24 9.79 3.60 -1.89
CA SER A 24 10.54 3.11 -0.73
C SER A 24 11.96 3.68 -0.63
N ILE A 25 12.64 3.83 -1.77
CA ILE A 25 13.97 4.44 -1.87
C ILE A 25 13.90 5.94 -1.57
N LEU A 26 12.98 6.67 -2.22
CA LEU A 26 12.83 8.10 -2.01
C LEU A 26 12.47 8.43 -0.56
N ASN A 27 11.57 7.66 0.07
CA ASN A 27 11.24 7.86 1.49
C ASN A 27 12.48 7.68 2.39
N GLU A 28 13.39 6.76 2.05
CA GLU A 28 14.62 6.56 2.80
C GLU A 28 15.60 7.71 2.60
N ILE A 29 15.73 8.22 1.37
CA ILE A 29 16.56 9.41 1.10
C ILE A 29 16.00 10.62 1.84
N HIS A 30 14.69 10.86 1.77
CA HIS A 30 14.03 11.94 2.52
C HIS A 30 14.32 11.83 4.02
N ARG A 31 14.25 10.62 4.57
CA ARG A 31 14.56 10.35 5.98
C ARG A 31 16.03 10.63 6.32
N LEU A 32 16.97 10.06 5.56
CA LEU A 32 18.41 10.20 5.81
C LEU A 32 18.89 11.65 5.69
N LYS A 33 18.33 12.39 4.73
CA LYS A 33 18.66 13.79 4.47
C LYS A 33 17.82 14.78 5.27
N ASN A 34 16.95 14.28 6.15
CA ASN A 34 16.02 15.09 6.94
C ASN A 34 15.28 16.14 6.09
N ILE A 35 14.84 15.74 4.89
CA ILE A 35 14.14 16.65 3.98
C ILE A 35 12.82 17.02 4.66
N PRO A 36 12.61 18.30 5.02
CA PRO A 36 11.41 18.69 5.72
C PRO A 36 10.22 18.47 4.80
N VAL A 37 9.22 17.78 5.31
CA VAL A 37 7.90 17.77 4.69
C VAL A 37 7.21 19.04 5.18
N ALA A 38 7.12 20.03 4.30
CA ALA A 38 6.49 21.30 4.63
C ALA A 38 4.99 21.08 4.85
N HIS A 39 4.61 20.89 6.11
CA HIS A 39 3.22 20.89 6.54
C HIS A 39 2.98 22.14 7.35
N ASP A 40 1.91 22.86 7.02
CA ASP A 40 1.41 23.87 7.94
C ASP A 40 0.80 23.18 9.19
N VAL A 41 0.40 24.00 10.16
CA VAL A 41 -0.20 23.52 11.41
C VAL A 41 -1.52 22.77 11.16
N ALA A 42 -2.28 23.15 10.11
CA ALA A 42 -3.52 22.48 9.74
C ALA A 42 -3.26 21.07 9.18
N GLN A 43 -2.32 20.92 8.26
CA GLN A 43 -1.93 19.66 7.68
C GLN A 43 -1.32 18.72 8.72
N THR A 44 -0.52 19.26 9.64
CA THR A 44 0.06 18.48 10.75
C THR A 44 -1.05 17.89 11.64
N ARG A 45 -2.08 18.67 11.97
CA ARG A 45 -3.25 18.18 12.74
C ARG A 45 -4.06 17.16 11.96
N LEU A 46 -4.31 17.42 10.69
CA LEU A 46 -5.03 16.48 9.82
C LEU A 46 -4.30 15.14 9.74
N ASN A 47 -2.98 15.14 9.54
CA ASN A 47 -2.16 13.94 9.48
C ASN A 47 -2.19 13.15 10.81
N LYS A 48 -2.23 13.82 11.96
CA LYS A 48 -2.39 13.16 13.27
C LYS A 48 -3.73 12.45 13.42
N VAL A 49 -4.80 13.03 12.89
CA VAL A 49 -6.19 12.59 13.11
C VAL A 49 -6.68 11.59 12.07
N LEU A 50 -6.08 11.61 10.87
CA LEU A 50 -6.45 10.74 9.75
C LEU A 50 -6.50 9.25 10.09
N PRO A 51 -5.53 8.66 10.82
CA PRO A 51 -5.61 7.26 11.25
C PRO A 51 -6.84 6.94 12.10
N PHE A 52 -7.23 7.88 12.98
CA PHE A 52 -8.43 7.75 13.81
C PHE A 52 -9.71 7.80 12.97
N LEU A 53 -9.86 8.81 12.11
CA LEU A 53 -11.02 8.92 11.22
C LEU A 53 -11.17 7.69 10.31
N SER A 54 -10.04 7.19 9.81
CA SER A 54 -9.99 5.97 9.01
C SER A 54 -10.51 4.77 9.78
N GLN A 55 -10.05 4.57 11.02
CA GLN A 55 -10.53 3.48 11.85
C GLN A 55 -12.03 3.56 12.14
N GLN A 56 -12.55 4.75 12.42
CA GLN A 56 -13.97 4.94 12.67
C GLN A 56 -14.81 4.59 11.43
N LEU A 57 -14.40 5.08 10.25
CA LEU A 57 -15.05 4.72 8.98
C LEU A 57 -15.01 3.21 8.72
N ASN A 58 -13.89 2.54 9.00
CA ASN A 58 -13.77 1.10 8.79
C ASN A 58 -14.70 0.30 9.71
N ARG A 59 -14.89 0.73 10.98
CA ARG A 59 -15.84 0.10 11.90
C ARG A 59 -17.26 0.21 11.38
N GLU A 60 -17.62 1.37 10.82
CA GLU A 60 -18.92 1.61 10.19
C GLU A 60 -19.13 0.71 8.97
N TYR A 61 -18.12 0.56 8.09
CA TYR A 61 -18.19 -0.38 6.96
C TYR A 61 -18.34 -1.83 7.42
N VAL A 62 -17.58 -2.28 8.41
CA VAL A 62 -17.72 -3.64 8.97
C VAL A 62 -19.10 -3.83 9.61
N SER A 63 -19.59 -2.83 10.34
CA SER A 63 -20.93 -2.86 10.95
C SER A 63 -22.03 -2.95 9.89
N PHE A 64 -21.91 -2.23 8.78
CA PHE A 64 -22.84 -2.33 7.66
C PHE A 64 -22.98 -3.79 7.19
N PHE A 65 -21.86 -4.46 6.90
CA PHE A 65 -21.85 -5.85 6.41
C PHE A 65 -22.24 -6.87 7.50
N SER A 66 -22.00 -6.55 8.77
CA SER A 66 -22.46 -7.36 9.91
C SER A 66 -23.97 -7.52 9.95
N ARG A 67 -24.73 -6.48 9.56
CA ARG A 67 -26.21 -6.53 9.47
C ARG A 67 -26.73 -7.58 8.49
N TYR A 68 -25.90 -8.03 7.54
CA TYR A 68 -26.22 -9.09 6.58
C TYR A 68 -25.48 -10.40 6.87
N ASN A 69 -24.88 -10.54 8.06
CA ASN A 69 -24.06 -11.69 8.44
C ASN A 69 -22.84 -11.92 7.52
N MET A 70 -22.28 -10.86 6.93
CA MET A 70 -21.14 -10.94 6.00
C MET A 70 -19.81 -10.52 6.62
N GLN A 71 -19.76 -10.17 7.90
CA GLN A 71 -18.53 -9.65 8.54
C GLN A 71 -17.35 -10.64 8.47
N GLU A 72 -17.62 -11.94 8.65
CA GLU A 72 -16.59 -12.98 8.68
C GLU A 72 -16.08 -13.34 7.28
N SER A 73 -16.90 -13.09 6.25
CA SER A 73 -16.58 -13.30 4.84
C SER A 73 -16.09 -12.04 4.13
N LEU A 74 -16.24 -10.86 4.75
CA LEU A 74 -15.79 -9.58 4.23
C LEU A 74 -14.26 -9.52 4.19
N LEU A 75 -13.71 -9.30 3.01
CA LEU A 75 -12.32 -8.98 2.73
C LEU A 75 -12.21 -7.47 2.53
N PHE A 76 -11.40 -6.81 3.37
CA PHE A 76 -11.13 -5.38 3.27
C PHE A 76 -9.71 -5.09 3.75
N ASN A 77 -8.77 -5.24 2.81
CA ASN A 77 -7.35 -5.30 3.13
C ASN A 77 -6.86 -3.99 3.77
N GLY A 78 -5.92 -4.10 4.71
CA GLY A 78 -5.35 -2.96 5.44
C GLY A 78 -4.76 -1.86 4.55
N GLU A 79 -4.28 -2.19 3.35
CA GLU A 79 -3.81 -1.19 2.36
C GLU A 79 -4.92 -0.20 1.94
N PHE A 80 -6.20 -0.56 2.11
CA PHE A 80 -7.36 0.26 1.75
C PHE A 80 -8.06 0.89 2.97
N GLN A 81 -7.72 0.45 4.18
CA GLN A 81 -8.36 0.86 5.43
C GLN A 81 -8.00 2.28 5.84
N LEU A 82 -6.80 2.77 5.53
CA LEU A 82 -6.50 4.19 5.66
C LEU A 82 -7.35 4.98 4.64
N ILE A 83 -7.94 6.14 4.98
CA ILE A 83 -8.76 6.94 4.06
C ILE A 83 -8.02 7.23 2.75
N VAL A 84 -6.74 7.54 2.83
CA VAL A 84 -5.85 7.76 1.68
C VAL A 84 -5.17 6.48 1.17
N GLY A 85 -5.53 5.30 1.68
CA GLY A 85 -5.04 4.00 1.20
C GLY A 85 -5.67 3.57 -0.13
N GLY A 86 -4.90 2.93 -0.99
CA GLY A 86 -5.33 2.47 -2.32
C GLY A 86 -4.89 3.35 -3.50
N PRO A 87 -5.26 2.97 -4.74
CA PRO A 87 -4.96 3.76 -5.94
C PRO A 87 -5.64 5.12 -5.92
N LYS A 88 -4.93 6.14 -6.40
CA LYS A 88 -5.37 7.54 -6.37
C LYS A 88 -5.22 8.19 -7.72
N TRP A 89 -6.09 9.13 -8.06
CA TRP A 89 -5.97 9.99 -9.23
C TRP A 89 -6.65 11.33 -9.00
N VAL A 90 -6.35 12.29 -9.86
CA VAL A 90 -7.09 13.55 -9.95
C VAL A 90 -7.91 13.57 -11.23
N ASN A 91 -9.01 14.32 -11.19
CA ASN A 91 -9.82 14.64 -12.34
C ASN A 91 -9.80 16.16 -12.52
N PRO A 92 -9.41 16.70 -13.69
CA PRO A 92 -9.46 18.14 -13.97
C PRO A 92 -10.84 18.76 -13.77
N ASP A 93 -11.93 17.99 -13.92
CA ASP A 93 -13.31 18.46 -13.67
C ASP A 93 -13.59 18.74 -12.18
N TYR A 94 -12.76 18.20 -11.29
CA TYR A 94 -12.84 18.35 -9.85
C TYR A 94 -11.48 18.74 -9.26
N PRO A 95 -11.00 19.96 -9.53
CA PRO A 95 -9.61 20.37 -9.24
C PRO A 95 -9.24 20.39 -7.76
N ASP A 96 -10.25 20.47 -6.88
CA ASP A 96 -10.13 20.50 -5.42
C ASP A 96 -10.33 19.14 -4.76
N ASP A 97 -10.56 18.09 -5.55
CA ASP A 97 -10.77 16.74 -5.06
C ASP A 97 -9.64 15.79 -5.48
N ILE A 98 -9.47 14.75 -4.67
CA ILE A 98 -8.72 13.56 -5.03
C ILE A 98 -9.62 12.35 -4.99
N PHE A 99 -9.46 11.48 -5.98
CA PHE A 99 -10.15 10.21 -6.05
C PHE A 99 -9.28 9.13 -5.45
N VAL A 100 -9.88 8.29 -4.60
CA VAL A 100 -9.24 7.13 -3.99
C VAL A 100 -10.12 5.92 -4.20
N ARG A 101 -9.53 4.80 -4.61
CA ARG A 101 -10.26 3.54 -4.81
C ARG A 101 -10.07 2.59 -3.64
N LYS A 102 -11.18 2.03 -3.15
CA LYS A 102 -11.25 1.01 -2.10
C LYS A 102 -11.75 -0.31 -2.67
N TYR A 103 -11.14 -1.40 -2.22
CA TYR A 103 -11.44 -2.74 -2.72
C TYR A 103 -12.13 -3.51 -1.60
N PHE A 104 -13.32 -4.02 -1.90
CA PHE A 104 -14.09 -4.88 -1.01
C PHE A 104 -14.35 -6.19 -1.72
N GLY A 105 -14.25 -7.29 -0.99
CA GLY A 105 -14.63 -8.62 -1.44
C GLY A 105 -15.48 -9.30 -0.39
N ILE A 106 -16.38 -10.18 -0.81
CA ILE A 106 -17.17 -11.01 0.08
C ILE A 106 -17.03 -12.43 -0.41
N LYS A 107 -16.42 -13.29 0.43
CA LYS A 107 -16.21 -14.70 0.09
C LYS A 107 -17.54 -15.34 -0.34
N ASP A 108 -17.50 -16.06 -1.45
CA ASP A 108 -18.61 -16.76 -2.13
C ASP A 108 -19.69 -15.84 -2.72
N LYS A 109 -19.47 -14.52 -2.77
CA LYS A 109 -20.45 -13.54 -3.29
C LYS A 109 -19.89 -12.60 -4.35
N GLY A 110 -18.57 -12.47 -4.48
CA GLY A 110 -17.91 -11.57 -5.44
C GLY A 110 -17.27 -10.35 -4.77
N ASP A 111 -16.90 -9.35 -5.56
CA ASP A 111 -16.17 -8.17 -5.12
C ASP A 111 -16.63 -6.89 -5.84
N PHE A 112 -16.21 -5.74 -5.31
CA PHE A 112 -16.48 -4.46 -5.97
C PHE A 112 -15.41 -3.40 -5.71
N LEU A 113 -15.39 -2.38 -6.57
CA LEU A 113 -14.50 -1.23 -6.52
C LEU A 113 -15.27 0.03 -6.17
N LEU A 114 -15.06 0.53 -4.94
CA LEU A 114 -15.61 1.79 -4.51
C LEU A 114 -14.64 2.92 -4.88
N ALA A 115 -15.06 3.88 -5.68
CA ALA A 115 -14.32 5.12 -5.89
C ALA A 115 -14.90 6.22 -4.99
N VAL A 116 -14.04 6.93 -4.28
CA VAL A 116 -14.43 7.95 -3.31
C VAL A 116 -13.67 9.24 -3.58
N ARG A 117 -14.39 10.37 -3.58
CA ARG A 117 -13.82 11.72 -3.70
C ARG A 117 -13.62 12.35 -2.34
N TYR A 118 -12.40 12.80 -2.08
CA TYR A 118 -12.02 13.50 -0.86
C TYR A 118 -11.43 14.88 -1.18
N PRO A 119 -11.41 15.82 -0.22
CA PRO A 119 -10.68 17.08 -0.37
C PRO A 119 -9.20 16.82 -0.68
N LYS A 120 -8.65 17.60 -1.63
CA LYS A 120 -7.26 17.52 -2.10
C LYS A 120 -6.22 17.58 -0.97
N ALA A 121 -6.53 18.26 0.13
CA ALA A 121 -5.70 18.34 1.34
C ALA A 121 -5.29 16.99 1.93
N LEU A 122 -6.09 15.94 1.71
CA LEU A 122 -5.73 14.60 2.15
C LEU A 122 -4.47 14.07 1.46
N PHE A 123 -4.10 14.62 0.30
CA PHE A 123 -2.99 14.10 -0.46
C PHE A 123 -1.61 14.49 0.11
N ASP A 124 -1.55 15.60 0.84
CA ASP A 124 -0.38 16.01 1.63
C ASP A 124 -0.23 15.18 2.93
N TYR A 125 -0.95 14.06 3.05
CA TYR A 125 -0.67 13.06 4.09
C TYR A 125 0.69 12.39 3.89
N TYR A 126 1.07 12.12 2.64
CA TYR A 126 2.32 11.43 2.33
C TYR A 126 3.44 12.44 2.09
N PRO A 127 4.66 12.18 2.61
CA PRO A 127 5.86 12.96 2.27
C PRO A 127 6.12 13.05 0.77
N ILE A 128 5.75 11.98 0.05
CA ILE A 128 5.86 11.84 -1.39
C ILE A 128 4.47 11.57 -1.92
N MET A 129 3.94 12.57 -2.62
CA MET A 129 2.72 12.44 -3.39
C MET A 129 2.88 11.36 -4.45
N HIS A 130 1.90 10.50 -4.63
CA HIS A 130 2.04 9.39 -5.57
C HIS A 130 0.73 8.89 -6.19
N SER A 131 0.83 8.43 -7.43
CA SER A 131 -0.27 7.86 -8.19
C SER A 131 0.22 6.86 -9.22
N THR A 132 -0.71 6.02 -9.68
CA THR A 132 -0.46 5.06 -10.76
C THR A 132 -1.27 5.32 -12.03
N LYS A 133 -1.88 6.51 -12.12
CA LYS A 133 -2.87 6.85 -13.15
C LYS A 133 -2.76 8.32 -13.57
N SER A 134 -3.20 8.58 -14.81
CA SER A 134 -3.49 9.92 -15.34
C SER A 134 -2.35 10.95 -15.19
N PRO A 135 -1.12 10.64 -15.64
CA PRO A 135 0.04 11.54 -15.47
C PRO A 135 -0.21 12.97 -15.97
N GLU A 136 -0.92 13.13 -17.08
CA GLU A 136 -1.26 14.44 -17.63
C GLU A 136 -2.26 15.21 -16.77
N SER A 137 -3.22 14.52 -16.13
CA SER A 137 -4.15 15.15 -15.19
C SER A 137 -3.41 15.65 -13.94
N TRP A 138 -2.39 14.92 -13.48
CA TRP A 138 -1.58 15.36 -12.36
C TRP A 138 -0.82 16.65 -12.67
N VAL A 139 -0.15 16.68 -13.83
CA VAL A 139 0.59 17.87 -14.28
C VAL A 139 -0.35 19.05 -14.44
N SER A 140 -1.54 18.86 -15.04
CA SER A 140 -2.49 19.96 -15.21
C SER A 140 -3.08 20.48 -13.90
N THR A 141 -3.38 19.60 -12.93
CA THR A 141 -3.97 19.98 -11.63
C THR A 141 -2.99 20.62 -10.65
N TYR A 142 -1.69 20.31 -10.73
CA TYR A 142 -0.67 20.79 -9.77
C TYR A 142 0.41 21.67 -10.40
N GLY A 143 0.39 21.85 -11.72
CA GLY A 143 1.32 22.72 -12.44
C GLY A 143 2.66 22.05 -12.79
N GLU A 144 3.21 22.47 -13.92
CA GLU A 144 4.38 21.87 -14.56
C GLU A 144 5.68 22.05 -13.77
N ARG A 145 5.86 23.22 -13.12
CA ARG A 145 7.17 23.62 -12.53
C ARG A 145 7.18 23.67 -11.00
N GLN A 146 6.09 23.29 -10.35
CA GLN A 146 5.95 23.45 -8.90
C GLN A 146 6.49 22.26 -8.10
N ARG A 147 6.81 21.14 -8.76
CA ARG A 147 7.07 19.85 -8.12
C ARG A 147 8.22 19.10 -8.79
N ASN A 148 8.86 18.21 -8.04
CA ASN A 148 9.77 17.22 -8.61
C ASN A 148 8.95 16.04 -9.15
N TRP A 149 8.53 16.14 -10.41
CA TRP A 149 7.79 15.07 -11.10
C TRP A 149 8.72 13.90 -11.43
N LEU A 150 8.34 12.72 -10.97
CA LEU A 150 9.15 11.52 -11.00
C LEU A 150 8.35 10.35 -11.56
N THR A 151 9.00 9.53 -12.38
CA THR A 151 8.42 8.27 -12.84
C THR A 151 9.46 7.16 -12.88
N SER A 152 9.00 5.92 -12.90
CA SER A 152 9.83 4.74 -13.10
C SER A 152 9.30 3.98 -14.31
N TYR A 153 10.18 3.43 -15.14
CA TYR A 153 9.76 2.58 -16.23
C TYR A 153 10.51 1.26 -16.22
N ARG A 154 9.94 0.27 -16.89
CA ARG A 154 10.41 -1.11 -16.97
C ARG A 154 10.09 -1.64 -18.35
N ASN A 155 10.82 -2.65 -18.80
CA ASN A 155 10.55 -3.32 -20.07
C ASN A 155 9.05 -3.68 -20.16
N PRO A 156 8.33 -3.22 -21.20
CA PRO A 156 6.89 -3.42 -21.28
C PRO A 156 6.45 -4.88 -21.19
N ILE A 157 7.21 -5.81 -21.77
CA ILE A 157 6.86 -7.24 -21.71
C ILE A 157 7.03 -7.84 -20.30
N ASP A 158 7.99 -7.33 -19.52
CA ASP A 158 8.16 -7.72 -18.11
C ASP A 158 7.03 -7.17 -17.23
N VAL A 159 6.53 -5.97 -17.54
CA VAL A 159 5.36 -5.40 -16.87
C VAL A 159 4.12 -6.25 -17.17
N PHE A 160 3.89 -6.63 -18.43
CA PHE A 160 2.81 -7.53 -18.83
C PHE A 160 2.90 -8.88 -18.12
N ASN A 161 4.07 -9.53 -18.17
CA ASN A 161 4.31 -10.80 -17.48
C ASN A 161 4.07 -10.69 -15.96
N SER A 162 4.56 -9.60 -15.35
CA SER A 162 4.39 -9.34 -13.92
C SER A 162 2.93 -9.10 -13.55
N ALA A 163 2.16 -8.43 -14.41
CA ALA A 163 0.74 -8.21 -14.21
C ALA A 163 -0.07 -9.52 -14.30
N ALA A 164 0.29 -10.40 -15.24
CA ALA A 164 -0.37 -11.70 -15.38
C ALA A 164 -0.17 -12.60 -14.16
N HIS A 165 1.02 -12.64 -13.56
CA HIS A 165 1.28 -13.45 -12.34
C HIS A 165 0.95 -12.72 -11.02
N SER A 166 0.26 -11.58 -11.09
CA SER A 166 0.05 -10.75 -9.92
C SER A 166 -1.08 -11.28 -9.03
N ILE A 167 -0.75 -11.41 -7.74
CA ILE A 167 -1.71 -11.47 -6.65
C ILE A 167 -1.91 -10.02 -6.19
N ASN A 168 -3.15 -9.56 -6.13
CA ASN A 168 -3.48 -8.23 -5.62
C ASN A 168 -3.81 -8.29 -4.12
N ALA A 169 -3.92 -7.14 -3.46
CA ALA A 169 -4.10 -7.09 -2.00
C ALA A 169 -5.37 -7.79 -1.49
N LEU A 170 -6.46 -7.79 -2.28
CA LEU A 170 -7.69 -8.47 -1.92
C LEU A 170 -7.54 -9.99 -2.04
N THR A 171 -6.99 -10.48 -3.16
CA THR A 171 -6.65 -11.89 -3.34
C THR A 171 -5.65 -12.37 -2.29
N SER A 172 -4.66 -11.54 -1.94
CA SER A 172 -3.70 -11.82 -0.87
C SER A 172 -4.40 -12.03 0.45
N GLU A 173 -5.38 -11.19 0.80
CA GLU A 173 -6.15 -11.35 2.03
C GLU A 173 -7.01 -12.63 2.01
N TYR A 174 -7.61 -12.96 0.86
CA TYR A 174 -8.34 -14.21 0.68
C TYR A 174 -7.47 -15.43 0.95
N ILE A 175 -6.28 -15.48 0.32
CA ILE A 175 -5.31 -16.56 0.53
C ILE A 175 -4.95 -16.67 2.01
N SER A 176 -4.54 -15.56 2.66
CA SER A 176 -4.13 -15.55 4.06
C SER A 176 -5.22 -16.00 5.04
N ARG A 177 -6.50 -15.78 4.71
CA ARG A 177 -7.62 -16.05 5.62
C ARG A 177 -8.30 -17.39 5.39
N PHE A 178 -8.36 -17.84 4.14
CA PHE A 178 -9.25 -18.94 3.75
C PHE A 178 -8.54 -20.10 3.08
N MET A 179 -7.25 -19.96 2.72
CA MET A 179 -6.47 -21.04 2.12
C MET A 179 -5.38 -21.47 3.11
N THR A 180 -5.46 -22.70 3.63
CA THR A 180 -4.43 -23.29 4.47
C THR A 180 -3.46 -24.12 3.63
N ASP A 181 -2.17 -24.06 3.95
CA ASP A 181 -1.11 -24.92 3.38
C ASP A 181 -0.95 -24.88 1.86
N VAL A 182 -1.28 -23.74 1.23
CA VAL A 182 -1.13 -23.56 -0.22
C VAL A 182 0.25 -23.04 -0.61
N ASN A 183 0.78 -23.59 -1.70
CA ASN A 183 2.02 -23.11 -2.29
C ASN A 183 1.75 -21.83 -3.08
N GLU A 184 2.27 -20.69 -2.60
CA GLU A 184 2.09 -19.37 -3.23
C GLU A 184 2.54 -19.37 -4.70
N GLU A 185 3.66 -20.01 -5.03
CA GLU A 185 4.13 -20.07 -6.41
C GLU A 185 3.17 -20.87 -7.29
N ALA A 186 2.59 -21.96 -6.78
CA ALA A 186 1.57 -22.71 -7.52
C ALA A 186 0.33 -21.84 -7.81
N ILE A 187 -0.14 -21.07 -6.82
CA ILE A 187 -1.24 -20.11 -7.01
C ILE A 187 -0.87 -19.06 -8.08
N ARG A 188 0.35 -18.52 -8.05
CA ARG A 188 0.80 -17.55 -9.05
C ARG A 188 0.85 -18.14 -10.46
N GLN A 189 1.32 -19.38 -10.58
CA GLN A 189 1.36 -20.09 -11.86
C GLN A 189 -0.06 -20.37 -12.37
N GLU A 190 -0.99 -20.72 -11.49
CA GLU A 190 -2.40 -20.93 -11.83
C GLU A 190 -3.07 -19.63 -12.31
N ILE A 191 -2.88 -18.52 -11.57
CA ILE A 191 -3.35 -17.18 -11.98
C ILE A 191 -2.71 -16.75 -13.30
N GLY A 192 -1.40 -16.93 -13.44
CA GLY A 192 -0.66 -16.61 -14.65
C GLY A 192 -1.17 -17.41 -15.84
N LEU A 193 -1.44 -18.70 -15.66
CA LEU A 193 -1.92 -19.60 -16.72
C LEU A 193 -3.31 -19.17 -17.17
N SER A 194 -4.21 -18.87 -16.23
CA SER A 194 -5.55 -18.36 -16.53
C SER A 194 -5.50 -17.06 -17.35
N LYS A 195 -4.68 -16.07 -16.92
CA LYS A 195 -4.60 -14.77 -17.60
C LYS A 195 -3.86 -14.82 -18.93
N LEU A 196 -2.76 -15.57 -19.03
CA LEU A 196 -1.92 -15.65 -20.22
C LEU A 196 -2.52 -16.54 -21.31
N SER A 197 -3.43 -17.45 -20.96
CA SER A 197 -4.14 -18.28 -21.93
C SER A 197 -5.41 -17.64 -22.48
N ASP A 198 -5.85 -16.51 -21.94
CA ASP A 198 -7.03 -15.77 -22.41
C ASP A 198 -6.61 -14.58 -23.31
N PRO A 199 -6.89 -14.62 -24.64
CA PRO A 199 -6.57 -13.53 -25.55
C PRO A 199 -7.23 -12.20 -25.18
N LYS A 200 -8.44 -12.25 -24.62
CA LYS A 200 -9.20 -11.06 -24.21
C LYS A 200 -8.54 -10.38 -23.02
N VAL A 201 -8.17 -11.17 -22.01
CA VAL A 201 -7.42 -10.66 -20.85
C VAL A 201 -6.07 -10.09 -21.26
N CYS A 202 -5.35 -10.81 -22.13
CA CYS A 202 -4.06 -10.34 -22.65
C CYS A 202 -4.19 -9.00 -23.38
N ARG A 203 -5.18 -8.86 -24.28
CA ARG A 203 -5.46 -7.63 -25.03
C ARG A 203 -5.73 -6.47 -24.08
N GLY A 204 -6.58 -6.69 -23.08
CA GLY A 204 -6.90 -5.66 -22.09
C GLY A 204 -5.71 -5.23 -21.24
N LEU A 205 -4.81 -6.15 -20.86
CA LEU A 205 -3.61 -5.84 -20.07
C LEU A 205 -2.60 -5.01 -20.89
N ILE A 206 -2.37 -5.41 -22.15
CA ILE A 206 -1.45 -4.72 -23.06
C ILE A 206 -2.00 -3.34 -23.41
N LYS A 207 -3.29 -3.25 -23.77
CA LYS A 207 -3.94 -1.97 -24.09
C LYS A 207 -3.88 -0.99 -22.92
N TYR A 208 -4.17 -1.44 -21.70
CA TYR A 208 -4.06 -0.59 -20.51
C TYR A 208 -2.67 0.03 -20.35
N GLN A 209 -1.62 -0.75 -20.59
CA GLN A 209 -0.23 -0.28 -20.53
C GLN A 209 0.08 0.74 -21.64
N ILE A 210 -0.29 0.43 -22.88
CA ILE A 210 -0.06 1.32 -24.04
C ILE A 210 -0.78 2.65 -23.83
N ASP A 211 -2.05 2.63 -23.42
CA ASP A 211 -2.84 3.82 -23.18
C ASP A 211 -2.24 4.69 -22.06
N TYR A 212 -1.73 4.08 -20.99
CA TYR A 212 -1.03 4.81 -19.93
C TYR A 212 0.20 5.55 -20.47
N TRP A 213 1.05 4.85 -21.22
CA TRP A 213 2.30 5.43 -21.71
C TRP A 213 2.06 6.50 -22.77
N ASN A 214 1.08 6.30 -23.65
CA ASN A 214 0.67 7.33 -24.62
C ASN A 214 0.26 8.63 -23.92
N ARG A 215 -0.47 8.53 -22.82
CA ARG A 215 -0.83 9.70 -21.98
C ARG A 215 0.39 10.31 -21.30
N TYR A 216 1.23 9.50 -20.67
CA TYR A 216 2.49 9.95 -20.05
C TYR A 216 3.38 10.72 -21.03
N PHE A 217 3.50 10.19 -22.25
CA PHE A 217 4.34 10.74 -23.30
C PHE A 217 3.97 12.15 -23.75
N THR A 218 2.73 12.60 -23.52
CA THR A 218 2.31 13.98 -23.77
C THR A 218 2.88 14.99 -22.76
N VAL A 219 3.33 14.50 -21.60
CA VAL A 219 3.82 15.30 -20.48
C VAL A 219 5.20 14.86 -19.98
N ALA A 220 5.86 13.94 -20.69
CA ALA A 220 7.12 13.32 -20.27
C ALA A 220 8.25 14.33 -20.03
N GLN A 221 8.24 15.46 -20.73
CA GLN A 221 9.21 16.56 -20.56
C GLN A 221 9.24 17.15 -19.15
N PHE A 222 8.17 16.98 -18.36
CA PHE A 222 8.12 17.44 -16.97
C PHE A 222 8.70 16.42 -16.00
N PHE A 223 8.80 15.15 -16.39
CA PHE A 223 9.19 14.06 -15.51
C PHE A 223 10.68 13.74 -15.59
N LYS A 224 11.29 13.62 -14.42
CA LYS A 224 12.55 12.92 -14.20
C LYS A 224 12.25 11.42 -14.08
N HIS A 225 13.12 10.57 -14.60
CA HIS A 225 12.87 9.13 -14.64
C HIS A 225 14.11 8.30 -14.39
N TYR A 226 13.89 7.06 -13.98
CA TYR A 226 14.89 6.00 -13.97
C TYR A 226 14.29 4.69 -14.49
N ARG A 227 15.18 3.81 -14.95
CA ARG A 227 14.83 2.48 -15.45
C ARG A 227 14.94 1.46 -14.32
N TRP A 228 13.91 0.64 -14.15
CA TRP A 228 13.87 -0.39 -13.11
C TRP A 228 15.01 -1.41 -13.26
N GLU A 229 15.35 -1.81 -14.49
CA GLU A 229 16.45 -2.76 -14.72
C GLU A 229 17.79 -2.22 -14.20
N ASP A 230 18.07 -0.91 -14.34
CA ASP A 230 19.32 -0.30 -13.87
C ASP A 230 19.43 -0.42 -12.34
N LEU A 231 18.31 -0.21 -11.62
CA LEU A 231 18.27 -0.38 -10.17
C LEU A 231 18.52 -1.84 -9.74
N ILE A 232 18.08 -2.82 -10.53
CA ILE A 232 18.33 -4.23 -10.22
C ILE A 232 19.78 -4.63 -10.52
N LEU A 233 20.35 -4.11 -11.60
CA LEU A 233 21.68 -4.51 -12.08
C LEU A 233 22.82 -3.72 -11.41
N ASP A 234 22.60 -2.44 -11.13
CA ASP A 234 23.53 -1.53 -10.46
C ASP A 234 22.80 -0.65 -9.43
N PRO A 235 22.40 -1.23 -8.28
CA PRO A 235 21.55 -0.55 -7.30
C PRO A 235 22.21 0.68 -6.68
N ILE A 236 23.52 0.63 -6.43
CA ILE A 236 24.25 1.69 -5.74
C ILE A 236 24.26 2.95 -6.62
N SER A 237 24.80 2.84 -7.84
CA SER A 237 24.86 3.97 -8.76
C SER A 237 23.46 4.51 -9.09
N THR A 238 22.48 3.62 -9.24
CA THR A 238 21.10 4.03 -9.53
C THR A 238 20.45 4.77 -8.36
N ILE A 239 20.67 4.36 -7.11
CA ILE A 239 20.16 5.10 -5.93
C ILE A 239 20.84 6.47 -5.80
N GLN A 240 22.14 6.57 -6.09
CA GLN A 240 22.83 7.85 -6.14
C GLN A 240 22.23 8.77 -7.21
N TYR A 241 21.94 8.22 -8.39
CA TYR A 241 21.24 8.93 -9.44
C TYR A 241 19.84 9.38 -9.00
N ILE A 242 19.04 8.52 -8.37
CA ILE A 242 17.72 8.88 -7.81
C ILE A 242 17.85 10.04 -6.80
N GLY A 243 18.87 10.03 -5.94
CA GLY A 243 19.18 11.16 -5.06
C GLY A 243 19.40 12.46 -5.85
N SER A 244 20.21 12.40 -6.91
CA SER A 244 20.45 13.57 -7.76
C SER A 244 19.18 14.10 -8.43
N LEU A 245 18.19 13.24 -8.74
CA LEU A 245 16.92 13.67 -9.32
C LEU A 245 16.13 14.59 -8.37
N ILE A 246 16.33 14.48 -7.06
CA ILE A 246 15.71 15.34 -6.04
C ILE A 246 16.71 16.33 -5.41
N ASN A 247 17.83 16.58 -6.09
CA ASN A 247 18.91 17.46 -5.65
C ASN A 247 19.50 17.07 -4.29
N GLN A 248 19.62 15.77 -4.02
CA GLN A 248 20.22 15.23 -2.80
C GLN A 248 21.44 14.39 -3.15
N GLU A 249 22.59 14.73 -2.56
CA GLU A 249 23.79 13.91 -2.69
C GLU A 249 23.64 12.67 -1.81
N VAL A 250 23.76 11.48 -2.40
CA VAL A 250 23.74 10.20 -1.69
C VAL A 250 25.10 9.54 -1.88
N SER A 251 25.78 9.25 -0.77
CA SER A 251 27.05 8.51 -0.79
C SER A 251 26.82 7.04 -1.15
N ALA A 252 27.88 6.36 -1.59
CA ALA A 252 27.79 4.93 -1.90
C ALA A 252 27.36 4.09 -0.69
N GLN A 253 27.83 4.45 0.51
CA GLN A 253 27.45 3.77 1.75
C GLN A 253 25.96 3.97 2.07
N GLU A 254 25.46 5.21 1.97
CA GLU A 254 24.03 5.49 2.17
C GLU A 254 23.18 4.74 1.15
N ALA A 255 23.59 4.70 -0.11
CA ALA A 255 22.90 3.95 -1.16
C ALA A 255 22.86 2.44 -0.85
N GLU A 256 23.95 1.89 -0.34
CA GLU A 256 24.03 0.49 0.07
C GLU A 256 23.11 0.18 1.26
N ASP A 257 23.09 1.07 2.26
CA ASP A 257 22.23 0.97 3.43
C ASP A 257 20.73 1.12 3.08
N ILE A 258 20.41 1.91 2.04
CA ILE A 258 19.07 1.99 1.47
C ILE A 258 18.69 0.66 0.78
N TRP A 259 19.60 0.10 -0.03
CA TRP A 259 19.32 -1.06 -0.87
C TRP A 259 19.22 -2.38 -0.11
N LYS A 260 20.23 -2.73 0.70
CA LYS A 260 20.33 -4.04 1.38
C LYS A 260 19.06 -4.49 2.11
N PRO A 261 18.33 -3.61 2.83
CA PRO A 261 17.10 -4.02 3.50
C PRO A 261 15.94 -4.33 2.53
N ARG A 262 15.96 -3.77 1.31
CA ARG A 262 14.88 -3.78 0.31
C ARG A 262 15.11 -4.78 -0.82
N ASP A 263 16.35 -5.19 -1.02
CA ASP A 263 16.77 -6.12 -2.07
C ASP A 263 15.93 -7.40 -2.05
N HIS A 264 15.14 -7.62 -3.10
CA HIS A 264 14.29 -8.79 -3.28
C HIS A 264 13.38 -9.11 -2.06
N LYS A 265 12.72 -8.10 -1.47
CA LYS A 265 11.75 -8.28 -0.38
C LYS A 265 10.38 -7.66 -0.66
N ASN A 266 9.38 -8.10 0.11
CA ASN A 266 8.09 -7.43 0.15
C ASN A 266 8.17 -6.10 0.91
N LEU A 267 7.79 -5.02 0.24
CA LEU A 267 7.81 -3.65 0.77
C LEU A 267 6.47 -3.20 1.34
N LEU A 268 5.41 -4.01 1.18
CA LEU A 268 4.06 -3.69 1.65
C LEU A 268 3.76 -4.39 2.98
N SER A 269 2.93 -3.75 3.82
CA SER A 269 2.64 -4.23 5.16
C SER A 269 1.48 -5.22 5.19
N HIS A 270 0.37 -4.89 4.52
CA HIS A 270 -0.87 -5.67 4.55
C HIS A 270 -1.04 -6.56 3.32
N HIS A 271 -0.28 -6.29 2.25
CA HIS A 271 -0.26 -7.11 1.05
C HIS A 271 0.88 -8.14 1.10
N GLN A 272 0.67 -9.23 1.84
CA GLN A 272 1.67 -10.27 2.11
C GLN A 272 2.21 -10.96 0.85
N HIS A 273 1.35 -11.21 -0.13
CA HIS A 273 1.69 -11.92 -1.37
C HIS A 273 1.99 -10.96 -2.54
N ASN A 274 2.56 -9.78 -2.28
CA ASN A 274 2.91 -8.84 -3.37
C ASN A 274 4.23 -9.22 -4.06
N PHE A 275 5.20 -9.70 -3.30
CA PHE A 275 6.54 -10.02 -3.80
C PHE A 275 6.61 -11.47 -4.26
N ARG A 276 7.15 -11.69 -5.46
CA ARG A 276 7.33 -13.02 -6.05
C ARG A 276 8.77 -13.47 -5.80
N ILE A 277 8.92 -14.46 -4.93
CA ILE A 277 10.22 -14.98 -4.50
C ILE A 277 11.02 -15.43 -5.73
N ASN A 278 12.30 -15.04 -5.81
CA ASN A 278 13.23 -15.31 -6.92
C ASN A 278 12.87 -14.70 -8.28
N LYS A 279 11.91 -13.75 -8.34
CA LYS A 279 11.35 -13.25 -9.61
C LYS A 279 11.38 -11.72 -9.76
N GLY A 280 12.22 -11.06 -8.96
CA GLY A 280 12.64 -9.66 -9.10
C GLY A 280 13.78 -9.45 -10.10
N VAL A 281 13.90 -10.32 -11.10
CA VAL A 281 15.02 -10.37 -12.04
C VAL A 281 14.65 -9.79 -13.41
N VAL A 282 15.66 -9.31 -14.14
CA VAL A 282 15.51 -8.80 -15.51
C VAL A 282 15.26 -9.96 -16.47
N GLY A 283 14.25 -9.84 -17.34
CA GLY A 283 14.01 -10.82 -18.40
C GLY A 283 13.23 -12.06 -18.00
N ASP A 284 12.56 -12.07 -16.83
CA ASP A 284 11.76 -13.22 -16.37
C ASP A 284 10.60 -13.56 -17.32
N TRP A 285 10.12 -12.60 -18.11
CA TRP A 285 9.10 -12.79 -19.14
C TRP A 285 9.40 -13.97 -20.09
N LYS A 286 10.68 -14.28 -20.33
CA LYS A 286 11.10 -15.38 -21.21
C LYS A 286 10.60 -16.77 -20.76
N ASN A 287 10.13 -16.88 -19.52
CA ASN A 287 9.64 -18.14 -18.94
C ASN A 287 8.14 -18.38 -19.17
N SER A 288 7.37 -17.37 -19.59
CA SER A 288 5.91 -17.45 -19.61
C SER A 288 5.27 -16.90 -20.89
N ILE A 289 5.96 -16.01 -21.61
CA ILE A 289 5.42 -15.35 -22.79
C ILE A 289 5.51 -16.27 -24.01
N ILE A 290 4.46 -16.32 -24.83
CA ILE A 290 4.39 -17.07 -26.09
C ILE A 290 4.36 -16.12 -27.31
N PRO A 291 4.66 -16.59 -28.54
CA PRO A 291 4.71 -15.73 -29.74
C PRO A 291 3.44 -14.91 -29.98
N GLN A 292 2.27 -15.46 -29.64
CA GLN A 292 0.97 -14.82 -29.82
C GLN A 292 0.81 -13.58 -28.95
N HIS A 293 1.43 -13.54 -27.77
CA HIS A 293 1.48 -12.34 -26.94
C HIS A 293 2.30 -11.23 -27.61
N ILE A 294 3.42 -11.57 -28.25
CA ILE A 294 4.26 -10.60 -28.97
C ILE A 294 3.52 -10.05 -30.19
N LYS A 295 2.86 -10.92 -30.95
CA LYS A 295 1.99 -10.50 -32.05
C LYS A 295 0.89 -9.55 -31.57
N LEU A 296 0.29 -9.83 -30.42
CA LEU A 296 -0.73 -8.96 -29.83
C LEU A 296 -0.17 -7.60 -29.42
N PHE A 297 1.07 -7.54 -28.91
CA PHE A 297 1.78 -6.26 -28.69
C PHE A 297 1.96 -5.49 -30.00
N GLU A 298 2.36 -6.16 -31.08
CA GLU A 298 2.54 -5.53 -32.40
C GLU A 298 1.21 -4.98 -32.94
N GLU A 299 0.15 -5.79 -32.92
CA GLU A 299 -1.21 -5.43 -33.35
C GLU A 299 -1.76 -4.20 -32.62
N LEU A 300 -1.41 -4.02 -31.35
CA LEU A 300 -1.87 -2.90 -30.52
C LEU A 300 -0.97 -1.66 -30.59
N GLY A 301 0.06 -1.65 -31.45
CA GLY A 301 0.98 -0.52 -31.60
C GLY A 301 2.12 -0.49 -30.58
N GLY A 302 2.45 -1.64 -29.96
CA GLY A 302 3.52 -1.76 -28.98
C GLY A 302 4.90 -1.36 -29.51
N GLY A 303 5.15 -1.44 -30.82
CA GLY A 303 6.45 -1.06 -31.41
C GLY A 303 6.90 0.35 -31.04
N GLU A 304 5.98 1.33 -31.11
CA GLU A 304 6.28 2.72 -30.71
C GLU A 304 6.60 2.81 -29.21
N LEU A 305 5.83 2.10 -28.37
CA LEU A 305 6.04 2.08 -26.92
C LEU A 305 7.46 1.58 -26.57
N PHE A 306 7.89 0.45 -27.12
CA PHE A 306 9.22 -0.11 -26.87
C PHE A 306 10.31 0.87 -27.31
N SER A 307 10.21 1.40 -28.53
CA SER A 307 11.17 2.36 -29.08
C SER A 307 11.30 3.60 -28.20
N ARG A 308 10.18 4.22 -27.80
CA ARG A 308 10.18 5.45 -26.99
C ARG A 308 10.71 5.27 -25.58
N LEU A 309 10.61 4.06 -25.03
CA LEU A 309 11.21 3.71 -23.73
C LEU A 309 12.65 3.21 -23.85
N GLY A 310 13.22 3.14 -25.06
CA GLY A 310 14.59 2.71 -25.30
C GLY A 310 14.80 1.19 -25.19
N TYR A 311 13.79 0.40 -25.54
CA TYR A 311 13.89 -1.07 -25.62
C TYR A 311 13.76 -1.54 -27.06
N ASP A 312 14.48 -2.63 -27.37
CA ASP A 312 14.22 -3.41 -28.57
C ASP A 312 12.87 -4.12 -28.47
N PHE A 313 12.20 -4.27 -29.62
CA PHE A 313 10.98 -5.06 -29.68
C PHE A 313 11.29 -6.54 -29.36
N PRO A 314 10.52 -7.19 -28.47
CA PRO A 314 10.88 -8.49 -27.92
C PRO A 314 10.72 -9.60 -28.96
N CYS A 315 11.61 -10.59 -28.91
CA CYS A 315 11.50 -11.84 -29.66
C CYS A 315 11.47 -13.02 -28.69
N VAL A 316 10.46 -13.90 -28.81
CA VAL A 316 10.37 -15.10 -27.96
C VAL A 316 11.40 -16.14 -28.45
N PRO A 317 12.13 -16.82 -27.55
CA PRO A 317 13.02 -17.90 -27.95
C PRO A 317 12.27 -19.00 -28.73
N GLU A 318 12.93 -19.60 -29.73
CA GLU A 318 12.34 -20.67 -30.54
C GLU A 318 11.93 -21.90 -29.70
N ARG A 319 12.69 -22.21 -28.65
CA ARG A 319 12.41 -23.33 -27.75
C ARG A 319 11.54 -22.90 -26.57
N GLN A 320 10.28 -23.33 -26.59
CA GLN A 320 9.34 -23.15 -25.47
C GLN A 320 9.58 -24.16 -24.33
N ASN A 321 9.42 -23.71 -23.09
CA ASN A 321 9.38 -24.56 -21.90
C ASN A 321 7.98 -25.16 -21.66
N GLU A 322 7.83 -26.06 -20.68
CA GLU A 322 6.55 -26.74 -20.42
C GLU A 322 5.41 -25.79 -20.03
N TYR A 323 5.69 -24.72 -19.29
CA TYR A 323 4.68 -23.74 -18.91
C TYR A 323 4.18 -22.95 -20.14
N GLN A 324 5.09 -22.52 -21.01
CA GLN A 324 4.75 -21.87 -22.28
C GLN A 324 3.94 -22.79 -23.19
N LYS A 325 4.28 -24.09 -23.26
CA LYS A 325 3.50 -25.09 -24.01
C LYS A 325 2.08 -25.25 -23.46
N GLN A 326 1.91 -25.20 -22.14
CA GLN A 326 0.57 -25.22 -21.53
C GLN A 326 -0.24 -23.97 -21.91
N ILE A 327 0.35 -22.78 -21.80
CA ILE A 327 -0.30 -21.53 -22.22
C ILE A 327 -0.70 -21.61 -23.69
N GLN A 328 0.23 -22.04 -24.55
CA GLN A 328 0.02 -22.21 -25.99
C GLN A 328 -1.15 -23.16 -26.28
N HIS A 329 -1.21 -24.30 -25.59
CA HIS A 329 -2.28 -25.28 -25.75
C HIS A 329 -3.67 -24.68 -25.46
N TYR A 330 -3.83 -23.99 -24.32
CA TYR A 330 -5.11 -23.37 -23.99
C TYR A 330 -5.46 -22.23 -24.95
N TRP A 331 -4.47 -21.41 -25.32
CA TRP A 331 -4.63 -20.34 -26.30
C TRP A 331 -5.17 -20.88 -27.64
N ASP A 332 -4.54 -21.91 -28.20
CA ASP A 332 -4.90 -22.47 -29.50
C ASP A 332 -6.24 -23.22 -29.46
N SER A 333 -6.62 -23.77 -28.31
CA SER A 333 -7.92 -24.42 -28.13
C SER A 333 -9.10 -23.45 -28.09
N GLY A 334 -8.84 -22.15 -27.89
CA GLY A 334 -9.88 -21.13 -27.67
C GLY A 334 -10.62 -21.27 -26.33
N LYS A 335 -10.11 -22.10 -25.41
CA LYS A 335 -10.65 -22.30 -24.07
C LYS A 335 -9.58 -21.93 -23.05
N PRO A 336 -9.63 -20.72 -22.47
CA PRO A 336 -8.68 -20.30 -21.46
C PRO A 336 -8.68 -21.24 -20.25
N TYR A 337 -7.57 -21.27 -19.52
CA TYR A 337 -7.49 -22.06 -18.30
C TYR A 337 -8.41 -21.48 -17.21
N GLU A 338 -9.26 -22.34 -16.65
CA GLU A 338 -10.18 -21.99 -15.56
C GLU A 338 -9.59 -22.38 -14.20
N ILE A 339 -9.42 -21.38 -13.33
CA ILE A 339 -9.03 -21.59 -11.93
C ILE A 339 -10.20 -22.26 -11.20
N LYS A 340 -9.93 -23.37 -10.52
CA LYS A 340 -10.98 -24.18 -9.88
C LYS A 340 -11.67 -23.43 -8.72
N ASP A 341 -10.90 -22.68 -7.93
CA ASP A 341 -11.44 -21.82 -6.88
C ASP A 341 -11.99 -20.53 -7.49
N LYS A 342 -13.32 -20.41 -7.51
CA LYS A 342 -14.02 -19.26 -8.07
C LYS A 342 -13.74 -17.96 -7.33
N ASN A 343 -13.53 -17.98 -6.02
CA ASN A 343 -13.17 -16.79 -5.25
C ASN A 343 -11.77 -16.32 -5.64
N LEU A 344 -10.81 -17.26 -5.73
CA LEU A 344 -9.46 -16.96 -6.20
C LEU A 344 -9.49 -16.35 -7.60
N ALA A 345 -10.26 -16.95 -8.52
CA ALA A 345 -10.45 -16.46 -9.87
C ALA A 345 -11.01 -15.03 -9.92
N GLY A 346 -12.15 -14.81 -9.26
CA GLY A 346 -12.85 -13.52 -9.24
C GLY A 346 -11.99 -12.41 -8.63
N PHE A 347 -11.48 -12.62 -7.41
CA PHE A 347 -10.65 -11.62 -6.73
C PHE A 347 -9.36 -11.31 -7.50
N ALA A 348 -8.72 -12.31 -8.12
CA ALA A 348 -7.51 -12.10 -8.91
C ALA A 348 -7.78 -11.34 -10.22
N PHE A 349 -8.97 -11.49 -10.80
CA PHE A 349 -9.36 -10.87 -12.06
C PHE A 349 -9.87 -9.43 -11.90
N ASN A 350 -10.90 -9.20 -11.08
CA ASN A 350 -11.64 -7.93 -11.05
C ASN A 350 -10.75 -6.70 -10.70
N LYS A 351 -9.68 -6.93 -9.94
CA LYS A 351 -8.71 -5.88 -9.52
C LYS A 351 -7.51 -5.73 -10.45
N SER A 352 -7.49 -6.43 -11.58
CA SER A 352 -6.44 -6.25 -12.58
C SER A 352 -6.50 -4.84 -13.17
N ASN A 353 -5.33 -4.24 -13.42
CA ASN A 353 -5.24 -3.00 -14.20
C ASN A 353 -5.30 -3.39 -15.68
N ILE A 354 -6.53 -3.57 -16.12
CA ILE A 354 -6.90 -4.05 -17.44
C ILE A 354 -7.86 -3.04 -18.04
N ASP A 355 -7.84 -2.87 -19.36
CA ASP A 355 -8.99 -2.31 -20.05
C ASP A 355 -10.17 -3.28 -19.88
N ALA A 356 -11.13 -2.85 -19.06
CA ALA A 356 -12.27 -3.66 -18.67
C ALA A 356 -13.49 -3.46 -19.59
N SER A 357 -13.38 -2.66 -20.66
CA SER A 357 -14.50 -2.24 -21.51
C SER A 357 -15.24 -3.41 -22.17
N GLU A 358 -14.57 -4.53 -22.40
CA GLU A 358 -15.20 -5.72 -22.99
C GLU A 358 -15.86 -6.65 -21.95
N PHE A 359 -15.77 -6.35 -20.64
CA PHE A 359 -16.32 -7.20 -19.57
C PHE A 359 -17.59 -6.60 -18.97
N SER A 360 -18.57 -7.46 -18.70
CA SER A 360 -19.89 -7.06 -18.19
C SER A 360 -19.87 -6.88 -16.66
N PHE A 361 -19.18 -5.85 -16.17
CA PHE A 361 -19.23 -5.48 -14.76
C PHE A 361 -20.45 -4.62 -14.45
N THR A 362 -21.06 -4.86 -13.29
CA THR A 362 -22.05 -3.93 -12.73
C THR A 362 -21.33 -2.67 -12.26
N SER A 363 -21.88 -1.51 -12.59
CA SER A 363 -21.38 -0.20 -12.13
C SER A 363 -22.55 0.66 -11.68
N PHE A 364 -22.29 1.55 -10.72
CA PHE A 364 -23.24 2.56 -10.28
C PHE A 364 -22.61 3.95 -10.41
N PRO A 365 -23.32 4.91 -11.03
CA PRO A 365 -22.84 6.27 -11.17
C PRO A 365 -22.67 6.92 -9.80
N GLU A 366 -22.03 8.10 -9.78
CA GLU A 366 -21.79 8.83 -8.55
C GLU A 366 -23.09 9.13 -7.78
N ARG A 367 -23.05 8.83 -6.48
CA ARG A 367 -24.02 9.29 -5.48
C ARG A 367 -23.24 10.13 -4.47
N GLY A 368 -23.46 11.44 -4.51
CA GLY A 368 -22.65 12.40 -3.75
C GLY A 368 -21.18 12.36 -4.20
N ARG A 369 -20.32 11.82 -3.34
CA ARG A 369 -18.87 11.70 -3.57
C ARG A 369 -18.39 10.25 -3.74
N VAL A 370 -19.31 9.32 -4.00
CA VAL A 370 -19.03 7.88 -4.05
C VAL A 370 -19.63 7.22 -5.29
N SER A 371 -18.86 6.38 -5.99
CA SER A 371 -19.34 5.52 -7.08
C SER A 371 -18.83 4.09 -6.94
N ILE A 372 -19.48 3.16 -7.63
CA ILE A 372 -19.01 1.77 -7.78
C ILE A 372 -18.62 1.59 -9.24
N GLU A 373 -17.32 1.45 -9.51
CA GLU A 373 -16.80 1.42 -10.88
C GLU A 373 -16.96 0.04 -11.54
N ARG A 374 -16.70 -1.03 -10.78
CA ARG A 374 -16.77 -2.42 -11.23
C ARG A 374 -17.19 -3.29 -10.08
N SER A 375 -18.16 -4.17 -10.33
CA SER A 375 -18.65 -5.14 -9.37
C SER A 375 -19.03 -6.43 -10.08
N ASP A 376 -18.62 -7.55 -9.49
CA ASP A 376 -19.15 -8.88 -9.72
C ASP A 376 -19.88 -9.44 -8.48
N LEU A 377 -20.09 -8.59 -7.46
CA LEU A 377 -20.91 -8.96 -6.30
C LEU A 377 -22.35 -9.27 -6.75
N GLU A 378 -22.82 -10.48 -6.44
CA GLU A 378 -24.11 -11.02 -6.89
C GLU A 378 -25.33 -10.25 -6.36
N ASP A 379 -25.21 -9.64 -5.18
CA ASP A 379 -26.31 -8.97 -4.48
C ASP A 379 -26.35 -7.46 -4.79
N GLU A 380 -26.95 -7.11 -5.92
CA GLU A 380 -27.09 -5.72 -6.38
C GLU A 380 -27.81 -4.81 -5.37
N PRO A 381 -28.92 -5.21 -4.72
CA PRO A 381 -29.57 -4.42 -3.69
C PRO A 381 -28.64 -4.03 -2.54
N ILE A 382 -27.83 -4.96 -2.02
CA ILE A 382 -26.85 -4.67 -0.96
C ILE A 382 -25.81 -3.65 -1.44
N LEU A 383 -25.33 -3.74 -2.69
CA LEU A 383 -24.40 -2.75 -3.23
C LEU A 383 -24.99 -1.35 -3.27
N ARG A 384 -26.25 -1.21 -3.69
CA ARG A 384 -26.93 0.09 -3.77
C ARG A 384 -27.16 0.69 -2.38
N GLU A 385 -27.51 -0.14 -1.40
CA GLU A 385 -27.61 0.30 -0.01
C GLU A 385 -26.24 0.70 0.53
N PHE A 386 -25.19 -0.09 0.27
CA PHE A 386 -23.83 0.22 0.68
C PHE A 386 -23.32 1.51 0.05
N GLN A 387 -23.59 1.75 -1.24
CA GLN A 387 -23.20 2.99 -1.91
C GLN A 387 -23.85 4.20 -1.24
N THR A 388 -25.14 4.10 -0.90
CA THR A 388 -25.88 5.14 -0.20
C THR A 388 -25.27 5.42 1.17
N PHE A 389 -25.06 4.36 1.96
CA PHE A 389 -24.42 4.43 3.25
C PHE A 389 -23.01 5.04 3.18
N ALA A 390 -22.18 4.59 2.25
CA ALA A 390 -20.82 5.09 2.05
C ALA A 390 -20.80 6.56 1.62
N ALA A 391 -21.75 6.99 0.79
CA ALA A 391 -21.90 8.40 0.41
C ALA A 391 -22.19 9.29 1.63
N GLU A 392 -23.16 8.90 2.46
CA GLU A 392 -23.51 9.63 3.69
C GLU A 392 -22.33 9.74 4.67
N LYS A 393 -21.63 8.62 4.90
CA LYS A 393 -20.44 8.61 5.77
C LYS A 393 -19.31 9.44 5.18
N ASN A 394 -19.13 9.42 3.85
CA ASN A 394 -18.11 10.21 3.19
C ASN A 394 -18.40 11.72 3.25
N ASP A 395 -19.67 12.13 3.15
CA ASP A 395 -20.04 13.55 3.26
C ASP A 395 -19.76 14.08 4.67
N LEU A 396 -20.09 13.29 5.71
CA LEU A 396 -19.71 13.62 7.09
C LEU A 396 -18.18 13.73 7.22
N LEU A 397 -17.44 12.75 6.71
CA LEU A 397 -15.98 12.74 6.77
C LEU A 397 -15.36 13.96 6.05
N CYS A 398 -15.82 14.30 4.85
CA CYS A 398 -15.36 15.46 4.10
C CYS A 398 -15.64 16.77 4.86
N SER A 399 -16.83 16.88 5.46
CA SER A 399 -17.18 18.01 6.33
C SER A 399 -16.23 18.13 7.53
N MET A 400 -15.89 17.00 8.16
CA MET A 400 -14.93 16.97 9.26
C MET A 400 -13.52 17.36 8.82
N ILE A 401 -13.03 16.85 7.69
CA ILE A 401 -11.70 17.20 7.15
C ILE A 401 -11.62 18.71 6.91
N ASN A 402 -12.61 19.29 6.23
CA ASN A 402 -12.64 20.73 5.96
C ASN A 402 -12.67 21.56 7.25
N LYS A 403 -13.45 21.13 8.26
CA LYS A 403 -13.47 21.78 9.57
C LYS A 403 -12.09 21.71 10.24
N ILE A 404 -11.46 20.54 10.29
CA ILE A 404 -10.12 20.33 10.88
C ILE A 404 -9.09 21.27 10.27
N GLN A 405 -9.12 21.47 8.95
CA GLN A 405 -8.20 22.38 8.28
C GLN A 405 -8.38 23.84 8.69
N SER A 406 -9.59 24.23 9.06
CA SER A 406 -9.93 25.60 9.47
C SER A 406 -9.73 25.89 10.97
N LEU A 407 -9.47 24.87 11.78
CA LEU A 407 -9.32 25.04 13.23
C LEU A 407 -8.08 25.89 13.56
N ASP A 408 -8.07 26.58 14.70
CA ASP A 408 -6.93 27.37 15.19
C ASP A 408 -6.07 26.66 16.26
N SER A 409 -6.59 25.57 16.85
CA SER A 409 -5.99 24.92 18.03
C SER A 409 -6.33 23.43 18.12
N ASP A 410 -5.56 22.70 18.93
CA ASP A 410 -5.81 21.28 19.26
C ASP A 410 -7.03 21.11 20.21
N ALA A 411 -7.39 22.14 20.99
CA ALA A 411 -8.55 22.10 21.88
C ALA A 411 -9.87 22.06 21.09
N HIS A 412 -9.99 22.88 20.04
CA HIS A 412 -11.14 22.81 19.15
C HIS A 412 -11.19 21.50 18.34
N LEU A 413 -10.03 20.90 18.04
CA LEU A 413 -9.97 19.59 17.42
C LEU A 413 -10.55 18.52 18.34
N GLU A 414 -10.15 18.50 19.60
CA GLU A 414 -10.71 17.60 20.61
C GLU A 414 -12.22 17.77 20.72
N GLN A 415 -12.72 19.01 20.85
CA GLN A 415 -14.17 19.27 20.92
C GLN A 415 -14.91 18.76 19.68
N LEU A 416 -14.34 18.98 18.49
CA LEU A 416 -14.92 18.50 17.23
C LEU A 416 -15.01 16.97 17.21
N LEU A 417 -13.95 16.27 17.63
CA LEU A 417 -13.94 14.81 17.67
C LEU A 417 -14.96 14.26 18.70
N ARG A 418 -15.03 14.85 19.90
CA ARG A 418 -16.00 14.45 20.95
C ARG A 418 -17.45 14.67 20.55
N THR A 419 -17.71 15.62 19.65
CA THR A 419 -19.07 15.88 19.12
C THR A 419 -19.54 14.75 18.20
N HIS A 420 -18.62 14.11 17.48
CA HIS A 420 -18.95 13.17 16.41
C HIS A 420 -18.64 11.70 16.73
N TYR A 421 -17.82 11.43 17.75
CA TYR A 421 -17.36 10.08 18.07
C TYR A 421 -17.49 9.75 19.56
N PRO A 422 -17.58 8.45 19.91
CA PRO A 422 -17.69 8.03 21.30
C PRO A 422 -16.53 8.53 22.18
N GLU A 423 -16.85 8.99 23.38
CA GLU A 423 -15.91 9.56 24.36
C GLU A 423 -14.69 8.66 24.60
N ASN A 424 -14.91 7.35 24.76
CA ASN A 424 -13.84 6.39 25.02
C ASN A 424 -12.86 6.27 23.83
N ASP A 425 -13.37 6.34 22.61
CA ASP A 425 -12.54 6.24 21.39
C ASP A 425 -11.70 7.50 21.21
N VAL A 426 -12.29 8.67 21.43
CA VAL A 426 -11.60 9.96 21.32
C VAL A 426 -10.54 10.09 22.40
N THR A 427 -10.85 9.76 23.65
CA THR A 427 -9.88 9.78 24.75
C THR A 427 -8.70 8.82 24.49
N ALA A 428 -8.96 7.61 24.00
CA ALA A 428 -7.89 6.68 23.63
C ALA A 428 -6.99 7.24 22.52
N PHE A 429 -7.57 7.88 21.49
CA PHE A 429 -6.82 8.53 20.42
C PHE A 429 -5.97 9.70 20.93
N LEU A 430 -6.56 10.63 21.68
CA LEU A 430 -5.87 11.84 22.16
C LEU A 430 -4.69 11.50 23.09
N ASN A 431 -4.83 10.45 23.90
CA ASN A 431 -3.73 9.95 24.74
C ASN A 431 -2.50 9.54 23.93
N VAL A 432 -2.69 9.08 22.69
CA VAL A 432 -1.60 8.68 21.79
C VAL A 432 -1.13 9.86 20.95
N ALA A 433 -2.05 10.61 20.34
CA ALA A 433 -1.74 11.58 19.29
C ALA A 433 -1.28 12.96 19.82
N LEU A 434 -1.72 13.38 21.01
CA LEU A 434 -1.38 14.68 21.60
C LEU A 434 -0.29 14.60 22.66
N GLY A 435 0.38 13.45 22.80
CA GLY A 435 1.63 13.39 23.53
C GLY A 435 1.51 13.41 25.05
N THR A 436 0.46 12.80 25.64
CA THR A 436 0.56 12.34 27.04
C THR A 436 1.47 11.09 27.15
N HIS A 437 2.59 11.07 26.39
CA HIS A 437 3.61 10.03 26.44
C HIS A 437 4.22 9.88 27.84
N LYS A 438 4.25 10.98 28.63
CA LYS A 438 4.60 10.91 30.06
C LYS A 438 3.73 9.89 30.79
N ASN A 439 2.42 9.89 30.54
CA ASN A 439 1.51 8.92 31.15
C ASN A 439 1.70 7.52 30.58
N THR A 440 1.98 7.37 29.29
CA THR A 440 2.19 6.04 28.67
C THR A 440 3.39 5.32 29.29
N PHE A 441 4.55 5.99 29.38
CA PHE A 441 5.74 5.37 29.97
C PHE A 441 5.58 5.13 31.47
N SER A 442 5.01 6.06 32.22
CA SER A 442 4.76 5.84 33.66
C SER A 442 3.76 4.71 33.91
N ARG A 443 2.72 4.56 33.08
CA ARG A 443 1.77 3.42 33.16
C ARG A 443 2.46 2.11 32.80
N LEU A 444 3.30 2.10 31.77
CA LEU A 444 4.09 0.92 31.41
C LEU A 444 5.01 0.52 32.56
N GLU A 445 5.74 1.46 33.16
CA GLU A 445 6.60 1.17 34.31
C GLU A 445 5.82 0.65 35.51
N ASN A 446 4.68 1.26 35.84
CA ASN A 446 3.83 0.80 36.93
C ASN A 446 3.29 -0.61 36.66
N PHE A 447 2.87 -0.88 35.43
CA PHE A 447 2.42 -2.20 35.00
C PHE A 447 3.53 -3.24 35.15
N LEU A 448 4.74 -2.94 34.66
CA LEU A 448 5.89 -3.84 34.76
C LEU A 448 6.33 -4.08 36.21
N LYS A 449 6.30 -3.05 37.06
CA LYS A 449 6.61 -3.18 38.50
C LYS A 449 5.60 -4.06 39.23
N ASN A 450 4.32 -3.95 38.89
CA ASN A 450 3.26 -4.72 39.53
C ASN A 450 3.12 -6.14 38.96
N ASN A 451 3.78 -6.43 37.84
CA ASN A 451 3.68 -7.72 37.14
C ASN A 451 5.07 -8.24 36.72
N PRO A 452 6.03 -8.42 37.65
CA PRO A 452 7.42 -8.75 37.30
C PRO A 452 7.59 -10.12 36.64
N ASP A 453 6.65 -11.04 36.90
CA ASP A 453 6.72 -12.45 36.47
C ASP A 453 6.02 -12.70 35.11
N ILE A 454 5.36 -11.69 34.53
CA ILE A 454 4.67 -11.85 33.24
C ILE A 454 5.68 -11.73 32.09
N ASN A 455 5.62 -12.68 31.16
CA ASN A 455 6.40 -12.63 29.92
C ASN A 455 5.85 -11.54 29.00
N ILE A 456 6.61 -10.47 28.80
CA ILE A 456 6.16 -9.30 28.05
C ILE A 456 7.03 -9.10 26.81
N THR A 457 6.40 -8.75 25.71
CA THR A 457 7.09 -8.34 24.49
C THR A 457 6.80 -6.87 24.24
N LEU A 458 7.83 -6.04 24.32
CA LEU A 458 7.76 -4.63 23.98
C LEU A 458 8.02 -4.45 22.50
N TRP A 459 7.02 -3.94 21.77
CA TRP A 459 7.11 -3.74 20.34
C TRP A 459 7.19 -2.25 20.00
N GLY A 460 8.35 -1.79 19.56
CA GLY A 460 8.60 -0.41 19.17
C GLY A 460 9.58 -0.31 18.01
N ILE A 461 9.84 0.91 17.54
CA ILE A 461 11.00 1.20 16.69
C ILE A 461 12.15 1.68 17.56
N GLY A 462 13.39 1.50 17.12
CA GLY A 462 14.63 1.78 17.88
C GLY A 462 14.61 3.07 18.70
N THR A 463 14.11 4.14 18.09
CA THR A 463 13.96 5.48 18.68
C THR A 463 12.94 5.54 19.83
N ASP A 464 11.92 4.68 19.84
CA ASP A 464 10.94 4.59 20.92
C ASP A 464 11.62 4.06 22.20
N PHE A 465 12.48 3.05 22.06
CA PHE A 465 13.22 2.48 23.18
C PHE A 465 14.24 3.48 23.73
N ASP A 466 14.98 4.14 22.84
CA ASP A 466 15.99 5.14 23.21
C ASP A 466 15.31 6.33 23.92
N SER A 467 14.20 6.84 23.35
CA SER A 467 13.43 7.93 23.97
C SER A 467 12.82 7.55 25.31
N TRP A 468 12.44 6.28 25.55
CA TRP A 468 11.93 5.85 26.84
C TRP A 468 12.99 5.96 27.93
N ILE A 469 14.21 5.50 27.62
CA ILE A 469 15.36 5.51 28.54
C ILE A 469 15.87 6.92 28.79
N GLU A 470 16.01 7.75 27.74
CA GLU A 470 16.44 9.15 27.89
C GLU A 470 15.53 9.92 28.85
N ARG A 471 14.23 9.59 28.86
CA ARG A 471 13.24 10.24 29.73
C ARG A 471 13.18 9.64 31.12
N ASN A 472 13.61 8.39 31.31
CA ASN A 472 13.50 7.66 32.57
C ASN A 472 14.72 6.73 32.78
N PRO A 473 15.78 7.21 33.47
CA PRO A 473 16.98 6.39 33.70
C PRO A 473 16.71 5.06 34.43
N ASN A 474 15.66 4.98 35.24
CA ASN A 474 15.23 3.75 35.92
C ASN A 474 14.70 2.66 34.96
N THR A 475 14.34 3.02 33.73
CA THR A 475 13.88 2.07 32.71
C THR A 475 14.93 1.00 32.42
N LEU A 476 16.23 1.33 32.42
CA LEU A 476 17.30 0.35 32.21
C LEU A 476 17.28 -0.77 33.25
N HIS A 477 16.92 -0.43 34.49
CA HIS A 477 16.79 -1.40 35.57
C HIS A 477 15.56 -2.32 35.40
N ILE A 478 14.46 -1.77 34.86
CA ILE A 478 13.24 -2.53 34.58
C ILE A 478 13.49 -3.48 33.41
N LEU A 479 14.12 -2.99 32.34
CA LEU A 479 14.49 -3.79 31.17
C LEU A 479 15.46 -4.93 31.54
N SER A 480 16.39 -4.69 32.46
CA SER A 480 17.37 -5.71 32.86
C SER A 480 16.82 -6.79 33.80
N LYS A 481 15.71 -6.53 34.51
CA LYS A 481 15.16 -7.46 35.53
C LYS A 481 13.92 -8.24 35.09
N ALA A 482 13.10 -7.71 34.20
CA ALA A 482 11.85 -8.36 33.81
C ALA A 482 12.05 -9.33 32.63
N ASN A 483 11.17 -10.34 32.52
CA ASN A 483 11.14 -11.26 31.38
C ASN A 483 10.56 -10.57 30.12
N ILE A 484 11.31 -9.57 29.66
CA ILE A 484 10.97 -8.67 28.57
C ILE A 484 11.73 -9.09 27.31
N ASN A 485 11.01 -9.21 26.20
CA ASN A 485 11.57 -9.28 24.86
C ASN A 485 11.42 -7.93 24.16
N LEU A 486 12.40 -7.55 23.35
CA LEU A 486 12.35 -6.35 22.52
C LEU A 486 12.10 -6.76 21.07
N VAL A 487 11.15 -6.11 20.40
CA VAL A 487 10.87 -6.35 18.98
C VAL A 487 11.06 -5.06 18.20
N ASP A 488 11.91 -5.15 17.19
CA ASP A 488 12.03 -4.16 16.12
C ASP A 488 12.50 -4.86 14.84
N ARG A 489 11.72 -4.73 13.77
CA ARG A 489 12.07 -5.29 12.45
C ARG A 489 13.39 -4.73 11.92
N ARG A 490 13.72 -3.46 12.19
CA ARG A 490 14.93 -2.79 11.68
C ARG A 490 16.19 -3.20 12.43
N LEU A 491 16.06 -3.45 13.73
CA LEU A 491 17.19 -3.79 14.59
C LEU A 491 17.29 -5.29 14.88
N LYS A 492 16.58 -6.14 14.12
CA LYS A 492 16.63 -7.61 14.28
C LYS A 492 18.07 -8.09 14.44
N GLY A 493 18.35 -8.82 15.51
CA GLY A 493 19.65 -9.41 15.81
C GLY A 493 20.64 -8.47 16.49
N GLN A 494 20.35 -7.17 16.60
CA GLN A 494 21.18 -6.24 17.36
C GLN A 494 21.02 -6.48 18.86
N GLN A 495 22.09 -6.23 19.62
CA GLN A 495 22.05 -6.20 21.07
C GLN A 495 21.63 -4.80 21.53
N LYS A 496 20.49 -4.70 22.22
CA LYS A 496 20.06 -3.50 22.94
C LYS A 496 19.75 -3.83 24.39
N PHE A 497 20.35 -3.09 25.31
CA PHE A 497 20.10 -3.21 26.76
C PHE A 497 20.26 -4.65 27.27
N ASN A 498 21.31 -5.33 26.82
CA ASN A 498 21.62 -6.75 27.11
C ASN A 498 20.55 -7.74 26.62
N LYS A 499 19.77 -7.36 25.62
CA LYS A 499 18.78 -8.22 24.96
C LYS A 499 19.00 -8.22 23.46
N THR A 500 18.83 -9.39 22.85
CA THR A 500 18.73 -9.50 21.39
C THR A 500 17.38 -8.95 20.95
N VAL A 501 17.39 -7.99 20.03
CA VAL A 501 16.17 -7.47 19.43
C VAL A 501 15.62 -8.48 18.43
N LEU A 502 14.37 -8.89 18.64
CA LEU A 502 13.65 -9.84 17.82
C LEU A 502 12.96 -9.13 16.64
N SER A 503 12.67 -9.89 15.59
CA SER A 503 11.76 -9.44 14.54
C SER A 503 10.31 -9.81 14.86
N PRO A 504 9.32 -9.15 14.21
CA PRO A 504 7.90 -9.49 14.31
C PRO A 504 7.59 -10.98 14.08
N ASP A 505 8.34 -11.63 13.20
CA ASP A 505 8.13 -13.02 12.83
C ASP A 505 8.62 -13.96 13.95
N ASP A 506 9.67 -13.58 14.68
CA ASP A 506 10.23 -14.39 15.77
C ASP A 506 9.28 -14.46 16.98
N ILE A 507 8.38 -13.48 17.14
CA ILE A 507 7.36 -13.45 18.22
C ILE A 507 6.37 -14.60 18.08
N THR A 508 6.14 -15.12 16.88
CA THR A 508 5.17 -16.22 16.68
C THR A 508 5.54 -17.49 17.46
N SER A 509 6.82 -17.64 17.82
CA SER A 509 7.32 -18.70 18.70
C SER A 509 7.02 -18.48 20.19
N GLN A 510 6.58 -17.28 20.59
CA GLN A 510 6.41 -16.84 21.97
C GLN A 510 4.94 -16.82 22.41
N LYS A 511 4.27 -17.98 22.37
CA LYS A 511 2.81 -18.10 22.60
C LYS A 511 2.31 -17.63 23.98
N GLU A 512 3.19 -17.52 24.97
CA GLU A 512 2.85 -17.13 26.34
C GLU A 512 3.15 -15.64 26.65
N THR A 513 3.46 -14.83 25.64
CA THR A 513 3.78 -13.41 25.84
C THR A 513 2.57 -12.48 25.71
N ILE A 514 2.57 -11.38 26.47
CA ILE A 514 1.71 -10.22 26.24
C ILE A 514 2.50 -9.19 25.44
N VAL A 515 1.99 -8.82 24.26
CA VAL A 515 2.58 -7.74 23.45
C VAL A 515 2.06 -6.39 23.93
N ILE A 516 2.98 -5.49 24.24
CA ILE A 516 2.69 -4.09 24.57
C ILE A 516 3.36 -3.21 23.50
N PRO A 517 2.61 -2.41 22.74
CA PRO A 517 3.21 -1.52 21.76
C PRO A 517 3.84 -0.31 22.46
N MET A 518 5.12 -0.08 22.18
CA MET A 518 5.83 1.16 22.49
C MET A 518 5.66 2.22 21.41
N ALA A 519 5.16 1.82 20.23
CA ALA A 519 4.96 2.72 19.10
C ALA A 519 4.14 3.96 19.49
N LEU A 520 4.67 5.14 19.14
CA LEU A 520 4.05 6.43 19.50
C LEU A 520 2.89 6.82 18.58
N SER A 521 2.82 6.27 17.36
CA SER A 521 1.73 6.58 16.43
C SER A 521 0.53 5.66 16.64
N TYR A 522 -0.67 6.22 16.47
CA TYR A 522 -1.93 5.46 16.55
C TYR A 522 -1.99 4.36 15.48
N GLU A 523 -1.55 4.65 14.26
CA GLU A 523 -1.54 3.71 13.13
C GLU A 523 -0.70 2.48 13.44
N THR A 524 0.56 2.67 13.86
CA THR A 524 1.45 1.54 14.18
C THR A 524 0.91 0.69 15.32
N ARG A 525 0.28 1.30 16.35
CA ARG A 525 -0.39 0.55 17.42
C ARG A 525 -1.53 -0.33 16.89
N GLN A 526 -2.39 0.20 16.02
CA GLN A 526 -3.48 -0.59 15.45
C GLN A 526 -2.94 -1.71 14.54
N SER A 527 -1.88 -1.45 13.75
CA SER A 527 -1.23 -2.50 12.95
C SER A 527 -0.66 -3.62 13.82
N ILE A 528 0.01 -3.28 14.94
CA ILE A 528 0.50 -4.28 15.91
C ILE A 528 -0.67 -5.05 16.51
N LYS A 529 -1.74 -4.38 16.94
CA LYS A 529 -2.94 -5.02 17.48
C LYS A 529 -3.57 -6.00 16.50
N GLN A 530 -3.68 -5.63 15.23
CA GLN A 530 -4.21 -6.49 14.18
C GLN A 530 -3.28 -7.69 13.93
N TYR A 531 -1.97 -7.47 13.90
CA TYR A 531 -0.99 -8.55 13.76
C TYR A 531 -1.08 -9.54 14.94
N CYS A 532 -1.11 -9.06 16.18
CA CYS A 532 -1.29 -9.89 17.37
C CYS A 532 -2.57 -10.72 17.31
N ARG A 533 -3.69 -10.16 16.86
CA ARG A 533 -4.93 -10.91 16.63
C ARG A 533 -4.75 -12.02 15.60
N HIS A 534 -4.08 -11.72 14.49
CA HIS A 534 -3.81 -12.70 13.43
C HIS A 534 -2.99 -13.89 13.95
N ILE A 535 -1.92 -13.62 14.70
CA ILE A 535 -1.07 -14.68 15.28
C ILE A 535 -1.56 -15.21 16.64
N LYS A 536 -2.76 -14.80 17.07
CA LYS A 536 -3.41 -15.21 18.32
C LYS A 536 -2.59 -14.96 19.59
N ILE A 537 -1.83 -13.85 19.61
CA ILE A 537 -1.08 -13.39 20.79
C ILE A 537 -1.87 -12.29 21.50
N LYS A 538 -1.80 -12.28 22.84
CA LYS A 538 -2.45 -11.26 23.66
C LYS A 538 -1.80 -9.89 23.42
N PHE A 539 -2.63 -8.89 23.13
CA PHE A 539 -2.22 -7.51 22.99
C PHE A 539 -2.79 -6.68 24.15
N LEU A 540 -1.95 -5.89 24.80
CA LEU A 540 -2.35 -4.98 25.87
C LEU A 540 -2.09 -3.54 25.43
N ASP A 541 -3.16 -2.74 25.35
CA ASP A 541 -3.03 -1.31 25.13
C ASP A 541 -2.85 -0.59 26.47
N ILE A 542 -1.59 -0.24 26.79
CA ILE A 542 -1.26 0.43 28.05
C ILE A 542 -1.89 1.82 28.18
N SER A 543 -2.45 2.39 27.11
CA SER A 543 -3.19 3.65 27.17
C SER A 543 -4.63 3.49 27.66
N ALA A 544 -5.17 2.26 27.62
CA ALA A 544 -6.51 1.91 28.10
C ALA A 544 -6.53 1.34 29.52
N VAL A 545 -5.35 1.02 30.06
CA VAL A 545 -5.09 0.70 31.47
C VAL A 545 -4.73 1.98 32.21
#